data_AF-A0A1W9IBL7-F1
#
_entry.id   AF-A0A1W9IBL7-F1
#
_cell.length_a   1.000
_cell.length_b   1.000
_cell.length_c   1.000
_cell.angle_alpha   90.00
_cell.angle_beta   90.00
_cell.angle_gamma   90.00
#
_symmetry.space_group_name_H-M   'P 1'
#
loop_
_entity.id
_entity.type
_entity.pdbx_description
1 polymer ?
#
loop_
_entity_poly.entity_id
_entity_poly.type
_entity_poly.pdbx_seq_one_letter_code
_entity_poly.pdbx_strand_id
1 'polypeptide(L)'
;MENEDNTIDELLSEISGLITLYPKAIERQAAIIQATGKDPELVDKLVKAADTMRDSGNLYLTWAKHYAAVAKGNTDASSDEDETEDFDV
;
A
#
# COMPACT_ATOMS: atom_id res chain seq x y z
N MET A 1 -9.94 27.59 -1.55
CA MET A 1 -9.19 26.63 -0.72
C MET A 1 -10.02 25.40 -0.35
N GLU A 2 -11.34 25.34 -0.57
CA GLU A 2 -12.15 24.13 -0.33
C GLU A 2 -11.95 22.97 -1.34
N ASN A 3 -11.36 23.23 -2.52
CA ASN A 3 -11.21 22.19 -3.56
C ASN A 3 -10.03 21.23 -3.34
N GLU A 4 -8.97 21.66 -2.66
CA GLU A 4 -7.74 20.86 -2.52
C GLU A 4 -7.87 19.77 -1.46
N ASP A 5 -8.51 20.07 -0.32
CA ASP A 5 -8.80 19.09 0.74
C ASP A 5 -9.66 17.93 0.21
N ASN A 6 -10.65 18.24 -0.62
CA ASN A 6 -11.48 17.22 -1.26
C ASN A 6 -10.67 16.34 -2.22
N THR A 7 -9.72 16.94 -2.95
CA THR A 7 -8.89 16.21 -3.92
C THR A 7 -7.95 15.22 -3.22
N ILE A 8 -7.34 15.59 -2.08
CA ILE A 8 -6.45 14.70 -1.33
C ILE A 8 -7.22 13.48 -0.80
N ASP A 9 -8.41 13.69 -0.24
CA ASP A 9 -9.24 12.59 0.29
C ASP A 9 -9.73 11.65 -0.82
N GLU A 10 -10.13 12.20 -1.97
CA GLU A 10 -10.53 11.43 -3.15
C GLU A 10 -9.36 10.55 -3.64
N LEU A 11 -8.18 11.14 -3.83
CA LEU A 11 -6.99 10.39 -4.26
C LEU A 11 -6.56 9.34 -3.22
N LEU A 12 -6.65 9.66 -1.93
CA LEU A 12 -6.33 8.73 -0.85
C LEU A 12 -7.28 7.53 -0.83
N SER A 13 -8.57 7.75 -1.09
CA SER A 13 -9.57 6.69 -1.25
C SER A 13 -9.26 5.80 -2.46
N GLU A 14 -8.98 6.42 -3.63
CA GLU A 14 -8.65 5.69 -4.86
C GLU A 14 -7.40 4.83 -4.70
N ILE A 15 -6.30 5.40 -4.18
CA ILE A 15 -5.05 4.67 -4.03
C ILE A 15 -5.16 3.56 -2.98
N SER A 16 -5.95 3.76 -1.91
CA SER A 16 -6.25 2.71 -0.93
C SER A 16 -6.93 1.50 -1.58
N GLY A 17 -7.86 1.76 -2.49
CA GLY A 17 -8.53 0.73 -3.29
C GLY A 17 -7.53 -0.01 -4.19
N LEU A 18 -6.71 0.73 -4.93
CA LEU A 18 -5.73 0.15 -5.87
C LEU A 18 -4.66 -0.67 -5.15
N ILE A 19 -4.09 -0.16 -4.05
CA ILE A 19 -3.10 -0.86 -3.21
C ILE A 19 -3.68 -2.17 -2.65
N THR A 20 -4.97 -2.22 -2.38
CA THR A 20 -5.65 -3.44 -1.91
C THR A 20 -5.91 -4.44 -3.04
N LEU A 21 -6.31 -3.95 -4.22
CA LEU A 21 -6.77 -4.78 -5.33
C LEU A 21 -5.63 -5.32 -6.18
N TYR A 22 -4.55 -4.56 -6.35
CA TYR A 22 -3.46 -4.93 -7.25
C TYR A 22 -2.71 -6.20 -6.79
N PRO A 23 -2.28 -6.34 -5.51
CA PRO A 23 -1.68 -7.59 -5.03
C PRO A 23 -2.61 -8.79 -5.20
N LYS A 24 -3.91 -8.63 -4.93
CA LYS A 24 -4.91 -9.68 -5.12
C LYS A 24 -5.03 -10.12 -6.58
N ALA A 25 -4.89 -9.19 -7.53
CA ALA A 25 -4.87 -9.52 -8.95
C ALA A 25 -3.65 -10.36 -9.32
N ILE A 26 -2.48 -10.06 -8.74
CA ILE A 26 -1.26 -10.85 -8.92
C ILE A 26 -1.41 -12.25 -8.32
N GLU A 27 -1.97 -12.38 -7.12
CA GLU A 27 -2.26 -13.69 -6.49
C GLU A 27 -3.22 -14.54 -7.34
N ARG A 28 -4.27 -13.93 -7.89
CA ARG A 28 -5.19 -14.60 -8.81
C ARG A 28 -4.47 -15.10 -10.06
N GLN A 29 -3.57 -14.30 -10.61
CA GLN A 29 -2.78 -14.71 -11.76
C GLN A 29 -1.82 -15.86 -11.41
N ALA A 30 -1.19 -15.83 -10.24
CA ALA A 30 -0.37 -16.93 -9.74
C ALA A 30 -1.19 -18.23 -9.59
N ALA A 31 -2.40 -18.14 -9.04
CA ALA A 31 -3.32 -19.27 -8.91
C ALA A 31 -3.73 -19.86 -10.28
N ILE A 32 -3.99 -19.02 -11.28
CA ILE A 32 -4.28 -19.46 -12.65
C ILE A 32 -3.07 -20.20 -13.24
N ILE A 33 -1.86 -19.64 -13.09
CA ILE A 33 -0.61 -20.26 -13.56
C ILE A 33 -0.44 -21.64 -12.90
N GLN A 34 -0.61 -21.72 -11.58
CA GLN A 34 -0.53 -22.97 -10.82
C GLN A 34 -1.57 -24.01 -11.30
N ALA A 35 -2.82 -23.60 -11.48
CA ALA A 35 -3.89 -24.49 -11.94
C ALA A 35 -3.66 -25.03 -13.35
N THR A 36 -2.98 -24.26 -14.21
CA THR A 36 -2.58 -24.72 -15.55
C THR A 36 -1.33 -25.59 -15.57
N GLY A 37 -0.75 -25.93 -14.41
CA GLY A 37 0.45 -26.76 -14.30
C GLY A 37 1.72 -26.08 -14.84
N LYS A 38 1.73 -24.75 -14.90
CA LYS A 38 2.86 -23.95 -15.36
C LYS A 38 3.94 -23.82 -14.26
N ASP A 39 5.02 -23.12 -14.61
CA ASP A 39 6.23 -22.88 -13.82
C ASP A 39 5.96 -22.59 -12.32
N PRO A 40 6.30 -23.53 -11.42
CA PRO A 40 6.15 -23.36 -9.97
C PRO A 40 7.04 -22.25 -9.38
N GLU A 41 8.22 -21.99 -9.94
CA GLU A 41 9.08 -20.91 -9.45
C GLU A 41 8.46 -19.55 -9.74
N LEU A 42 7.83 -19.40 -10.91
CA LEU A 42 7.08 -18.20 -11.24
C LEU A 42 5.91 -17.98 -10.29
N VAL A 43 5.17 -19.04 -9.94
CA VAL A 43 4.07 -18.96 -8.97
C VAL A 43 4.59 -18.45 -7.62
N ASP A 44 5.65 -19.05 -7.08
CA ASP A 44 6.23 -18.65 -5.80
C ASP A 44 6.72 -17.18 -5.81
N LYS A 45 7.39 -16.76 -6.90
CA LYS A 45 7.81 -15.37 -7.09
C LYS A 45 6.63 -14.39 -7.07
N LEU A 46 5.53 -14.72 -7.74
CA LEU A 46 4.35 -13.85 -7.82
C LEU A 46 3.62 -13.74 -6.47
N VAL A 47 3.52 -14.83 -5.71
CA VAL A 47 2.92 -14.81 -4.37
C VAL A 47 3.75 -13.93 -3.44
N LYS A 48 5.06 -14.13 -3.38
CA LYS A 48 5.97 -13.30 -2.56
C LYS A 48 5.95 -11.83 -2.97
N ALA A 49 5.86 -11.55 -4.27
CA ALA A 49 5.74 -10.18 -4.76
C ALA A 49 4.41 -9.55 -4.32
N ALA A 50 3.29 -10.28 -4.36
CA ALA A 50 2.00 -9.79 -3.88
C ALA A 50 2.02 -9.47 -2.38
N ASP A 51 2.62 -10.35 -1.57
CA ASP A 51 2.79 -10.10 -0.13
C ASP A 51 3.62 -8.83 0.11
N THR A 52 4.77 -8.71 -0.56
CA THR A 52 5.65 -7.54 -0.46
C THR A 52 4.93 -6.25 -0.87
N MET A 53 4.14 -6.28 -1.94
CA MET A 53 3.35 -5.14 -2.40
C MET A 53 2.27 -4.75 -1.40
N ARG A 54 1.63 -5.71 -0.73
CA ARG A 54 0.65 -5.45 0.32
C ARG A 54 1.29 -4.76 1.52
N ASP A 55 2.43 -5.27 1.98
CA ASP A 55 3.13 -4.73 3.14
C ASP A 55 3.65 -3.31 2.86
N SER A 56 4.30 -3.13 1.70
CA SER A 56 4.79 -1.82 1.25
C SER A 56 3.65 -0.83 1.03
N GLY A 57 2.52 -1.30 0.50
CA GLY A 57 1.32 -0.50 0.30
C GLY A 57 0.68 -0.05 1.61
N ASN A 58 0.66 -0.91 2.63
CA ASN A 58 0.16 -0.55 3.96
C ASN A 58 1.02 0.55 4.59
N LEU A 59 2.35 0.44 4.49
CA LEU A 59 3.28 1.49 4.96
C LEU A 59 3.02 2.83 4.25
N TYR A 60 2.90 2.80 2.92
CA TYR A 60 2.55 4.00 2.14
C TYR A 60 1.24 4.63 2.62
N LEU A 61 0.19 3.83 2.85
CA LEU A 61 -1.10 4.33 3.30
C LEU A 61 -1.07 4.93 4.70
N THR A 62 -0.22 4.41 5.61
CA THR A 62 0.01 5.03 6.92
C THR A 62 0.55 6.44 6.76
N TRP A 63 1.61 6.61 5.96
CA TRP A 63 2.20 7.94 5.71
C TRP A 63 1.25 8.87 4.97
N ALA A 64 0.55 8.37 3.95
CA ALA A 64 -0.39 9.17 3.17
C ALA A 64 -1.55 9.71 4.05
N LYS A 65 -2.09 8.87 4.95
CA LYS A 65 -3.11 9.29 5.92
C LYS A 65 -2.57 10.30 6.92
N HIS A 66 -1.37 10.08 7.45
CA HIS A 66 -0.71 11.02 8.37
C HIS A 66 -0.57 12.40 7.72
N TYR A 67 0.02 12.48 6.52
CA TYR A 67 0.22 13.77 5.85
C TYR A 67 -1.08 14.42 5.37
N ALA A 68 -2.10 13.64 5.00
CA ALA A 68 -3.43 14.19 4.73
C ALA A 68 -4.06 14.83 5.98
N ALA A 69 -3.84 14.25 7.17
CA ALA A 69 -4.28 14.84 8.44
C ALA A 69 -3.47 16.11 8.79
N VAL A 70 -2.16 16.09 8.58
CA VAL A 70 -1.29 17.27 8.75
C VAL A 70 -1.73 18.42 7.83
N ALA A 71 -2.06 18.14 6.57
CA ALA A 71 -2.52 19.14 5.61
C ALA A 71 -3.82 19.84 6.06
N LYS A 72 -4.69 19.12 6.78
CA LYS A 72 -5.94 19.64 7.37
C LYS A 72 -5.73 20.42 8.68
N GLY A 73 -4.48 20.66 9.08
CA GLY A 73 -4.13 21.35 10.32
C GLY A 73 -4.24 20.47 11.57
N ASN A 74 -4.33 19.15 11.42
CA ASN A 74 -4.33 18.22 12.54
C ASN A 74 -2.87 17.88 12.92
N THR A 75 -2.18 18.84 13.53
CA THR A 75 -0.75 18.77 13.87
C THR A 75 -0.42 17.85 15.05
N ASP A 76 -1.43 17.33 15.75
CA ASP A 76 -1.27 16.35 16.84
C ASP A 76 -1.22 14.89 16.35
N ALA A 77 -1.28 14.65 15.02
CA ALA A 77 -1.18 13.30 14.43
C ALA A 77 0.25 12.70 14.48
N SER A 78 1.14 13.27 15.30
CA SER A 78 2.58 12.98 15.38
C SER A 78 3.02 12.43 16.74
N SER A 79 2.13 11.94 17.60
CA SER A 79 2.55 11.54 18.96
C SER A 79 2.73 10.05 19.21
N ASP A 80 2.46 9.15 18.26
CA ASP A 80 2.74 7.72 18.45
C ASP A 80 3.31 7.11 17.14
N GLU A 81 4.48 6.47 17.27
CA GLU A 81 5.23 5.72 16.25
C GLU A 81 6.21 6.51 15.36
N ASP A 82 7.20 7.14 16.00
CA ASP A 82 8.57 7.16 15.46
C ASP A 82 9.35 6.01 16.10
N GLU A 83 9.26 4.81 15.52
CA GLU A 83 10.15 3.68 15.80
C GLU A 83 10.68 3.09 14.48
N THR A 84 11.20 3.94 13.59
CA THR A 84 12.18 3.47 12.60
C THR A 84 13.52 4.11 12.88
N GLU A 85 14.12 3.68 14.00
CA GLU A 85 15.56 3.82 14.22
C GLU A 85 16.33 3.08 13.11
N ASP A 86 17.30 3.78 12.52
CA ASP A 86 18.48 3.30 11.78
C ASP A 86 18.31 2.16 10.76
N PHE A 87 18.22 2.56 9.50
CA PHE A 87 18.90 1.85 8.41
C PHE A 87 20.03 2.71 7.83
N ASP A 88 21.05 2.97 8.64
CA ASP A 88 22.37 3.35 8.12
C ASP A 88 23.10 2.07 7.67
N VAL A 89 23.42 2.00 6.37
CA VAL A 89 24.37 1.05 5.76
C VAL A 89 25.61 1.81 5.32
#